data_AF-A0AAD9LRM3-F1
#
_entry.id   AF-A0AAD9LRM3-F1
#
_cell.length_a   1.000
_cell.length_b   1.000
_cell.length_c   1.000
_cell.angle_alpha   90.00
_cell.angle_beta   90.00
_cell.angle_gamma   90.00
#
_symmetry.space_group_name_H-M   'P 1'
#
loop_
_entity.id
_entity.type
_entity.pdbx_description
1 polymer ?
#
loop_
_entity_poly.entity_id
_entity_poly.type
_entity_poly.pdbx_seq_one_letter_code
_entity_poly.pdbx_strand_id
1 'polypeptide(L)'
;MLYMSNTTDTGSSNGTGAEPPSFALRRALGTMLSDSDMRKLIPPVVYRLNRCADKDLEILNRLIQILQATISTEVEGQSILLLYVIISSELWQKSTLLVEDLMKRFSDVLISDTGIYTATELYCAYSKEESKTCSQFQTGKYDADAITYDRDKYWNKSGVIPTQTSVLLLSSKLDVQTTHKYAELLLHSLQGDNKELVTFEHAIHGTIMSTQLIPGDPESPTCGMELLVSYIKAAGNLKNMDKSCVKKVPPINMTITTECLYSYMSTDDAYDGVYNASLSGDE
;
A
#
# COMPACT_ATOMS: atom_id res chain seq x y z
N MET A 1 -1.17 8.93 0.16
CA MET A 1 -0.41 7.71 0.52
C MET A 1 -0.98 7.20 1.82
N LEU A 2 -1.62 6.03 1.82
CA LEU A 2 -2.07 5.38 3.04
C LEU A 2 -0.88 4.62 3.62
N TYR A 3 -0.12 5.25 4.52
CA TYR A 3 0.84 4.53 5.35
C TYR A 3 0.08 4.03 6.58
N MET A 4 -0.24 2.74 6.60
CA MET A 4 -0.92 2.12 7.74
C MET A 4 0.09 1.59 8.75
N SER A 5 0.79 2.44 9.50
CA SER A 5 1.66 1.93 10.57
C SER A 5 1.88 2.94 11.68
N ASN A 6 0.80 3.27 12.41
CA ASN A 6 0.91 3.79 13.77
C ASN A 6 0.63 2.68 14.80
N THR A 7 1.32 1.54 14.65
CA THR A 7 1.68 0.75 15.83
C THR A 7 3.14 1.03 16.11
N THR A 8 3.37 2.03 16.96
CA THR A 8 4.56 2.04 17.79
C THR A 8 4.59 0.69 18.50
N ASP A 9 5.41 -0.24 18.02
CA ASP A 9 5.85 -1.38 18.82
C ASP A 9 6.83 -0.83 19.88
N THR A 10 6.29 -0.01 20.79
CA THR A 10 6.86 0.13 22.11
C THR A 10 6.30 -1.04 22.88
N GLY A 11 7.06 -2.13 22.90
CA GLY A 11 6.68 -3.41 23.50
C GLY A 11 5.74 -3.23 24.69
N SER A 12 4.47 -3.54 24.48
CA SER A 12 3.54 -3.78 25.56
C SER A 12 3.08 -5.22 25.39
N SER A 13 3.83 -6.07 26.07
CA SER A 13 3.51 -7.47 26.29
C SER A 13 2.11 -7.58 26.90
N ASN A 14 1.22 -8.25 26.17
CA ASN A 14 0.28 -9.21 26.77
C ASN A 14 -0.25 -10.14 25.67
N GLY A 15 0.49 -11.22 25.37
CA GLY A 15 -0.14 -12.43 24.82
C GLY A 15 0.56 -13.15 23.66
N THR A 16 1.59 -12.60 23.02
CA THR A 16 2.33 -13.31 21.94
C THR A 16 3.83 -13.09 22.09
N GLY A 17 4.64 -14.13 21.84
CA GLY A 17 6.10 -14.00 21.83
C GLY A 17 6.56 -12.96 20.81
N ALA A 18 7.78 -12.45 20.99
CA ALA A 18 8.37 -11.47 20.06
C ALA A 18 8.16 -11.92 18.61
N GLU A 19 7.66 -11.00 17.78
CA GLU A 19 7.33 -11.30 16.40
C GLU A 19 8.57 -11.82 15.64
N PRO A 20 8.47 -12.86 14.78
CA PRO A 20 9.63 -13.36 14.08
C PRO A 20 10.31 -12.29 13.21
N PRO A 21 11.66 -12.22 13.13
CA PRO A 21 12.35 -11.25 12.27
C PRO A 21 11.89 -11.27 10.80
N SER A 22 11.41 -12.43 10.34
CA SER A 22 10.86 -12.59 8.99
C SER A 22 9.58 -11.75 8.74
N PHE A 23 8.82 -11.39 9.78
CA PHE A 23 7.64 -10.52 9.66
C PHE A 23 8.07 -9.07 9.44
N ALA A 24 9.04 -8.60 10.23
CA ALA A 24 9.65 -7.28 10.05
C ALA A 24 10.25 -7.14 8.63
N LEU A 25 10.99 -8.16 8.17
CA LEU A 25 11.54 -8.15 6.81
C LEU A 25 10.45 -8.11 5.72
N ARG A 26 9.36 -8.87 5.87
CA ARG A 26 8.22 -8.83 4.93
C ARG A 26 7.64 -7.43 4.80
N ARG A 27 7.40 -6.75 5.93
CA ARG A 27 6.88 -5.37 5.96
C ARG A 27 7.87 -4.36 5.38
N ALA A 28 9.16 -4.49 5.67
CA ALA A 28 10.19 -3.65 5.10
C ALA A 28 10.20 -3.76 3.57
N LEU A 29 10.21 -4.99 3.04
CA LEU A 29 10.12 -5.23 1.59
C LEU A 29 8.78 -4.75 1.00
N GLY A 30 7.68 -4.86 1.74
CA GLY A 30 6.37 -4.36 1.33
C GLY A 30 6.35 -2.83 1.20
N THR A 31 6.93 -2.13 2.17
CA THR A 31 7.11 -0.68 2.16
C THR A 31 7.95 -0.25 0.96
N MET A 32 9.09 -0.91 0.74
CA MET A 32 9.94 -0.65 -0.41
C MET A 32 9.21 -0.91 -1.73
N LEU A 33 8.42 -1.99 -1.81
CA LEU A 33 7.68 -2.35 -3.02
C LEU A 33 6.59 -1.33 -3.34
N SER A 34 6.02 -0.64 -2.35
CA SER A 34 4.99 0.40 -2.52
C SER A 34 5.52 1.71 -3.14
N ASP A 35 6.83 1.95 -3.08
CA ASP A 35 7.48 3.16 -3.58
C ASP A 35 8.30 2.88 -4.85
N SER A 36 8.26 3.77 -5.84
CA SER A 36 8.92 3.54 -7.13
C SER A 36 10.45 3.55 -7.06
N ASP A 37 11.04 4.30 -6.13
CA ASP A 37 12.49 4.39 -5.97
C ASP A 37 13.01 3.32 -5.02
N MET A 38 12.37 3.14 -3.86
CA MET A 38 12.78 2.12 -2.89
C MET A 38 12.66 0.70 -3.46
N ARG A 39 11.69 0.44 -4.35
CA ARG A 39 11.52 -0.88 -5.00
C ARG A 39 12.77 -1.33 -5.75
N LYS A 40 13.54 -0.38 -6.29
CA LYS A 40 14.80 -0.64 -7.00
C LYS A 40 15.89 -1.18 -6.07
N LEU A 41 15.79 -0.90 -4.78
CA LEU A 41 16.71 -1.34 -3.74
C LEU A 41 16.39 -2.75 -3.22
N ILE A 42 15.25 -3.36 -3.58
CA ILE A 42 14.89 -4.71 -3.11
C ILE A 42 15.96 -5.76 -3.50
N PRO A 43 16.40 -5.86 -4.78
CA PRO A 43 17.45 -6.82 -5.15
C PRO A 43 18.77 -6.67 -4.38
N PRO A 44 19.40 -5.49 -4.26
CA PRO A 44 20.63 -5.35 -3.48
C PRO A 44 20.44 -5.62 -1.99
N VAL A 45 19.30 -5.26 -1.40
CA VAL A 45 18.99 -5.55 0.01
C VAL A 45 18.90 -7.05 0.25
N VAL A 46 18.16 -7.78 -0.60
CA VAL A 46 18.08 -9.25 -0.52
C VAL A 46 19.45 -9.88 -0.72
N TYR A 47 20.25 -9.38 -1.67
CA TYR A 47 21.61 -9.85 -1.90
C TYR A 47 22.49 -9.69 -0.65
N ARG A 48 22.48 -8.52 -0.01
CA ARG A 48 23.28 -8.23 1.20
C ARG A 48 22.83 -9.06 2.40
N LEU A 49 21.53 -9.20 2.60
CA LEU A 49 20.96 -10.06 3.63
C LEU A 49 21.39 -11.52 3.44
N ASN A 50 21.37 -12.02 2.21
CA ASN A 50 21.80 -13.38 1.89
C ASN A 50 23.33 -13.56 1.99
N ARG A 51 24.10 -12.51 1.67
CA ARG A 51 25.56 -12.52 1.81
C ARG A 51 26.00 -12.58 3.27
N CYS A 52 25.26 -11.93 4.17
CA CYS A 52 25.49 -11.97 5.63
C CYS A 52 26.93 -11.57 6.02
N ALA A 53 27.45 -10.48 5.45
CA ALA A 53 28.78 -9.97 5.78
C ALA A 53 28.71 -8.81 6.77
N ASP A 54 29.72 -8.67 7.65
CA ASP A 54 29.77 -7.59 8.65
C ASP A 54 29.68 -6.19 8.03
N LYS A 55 30.25 -6.01 6.83
CA LYS A 55 30.18 -4.75 6.07
C LYS A 55 28.77 -4.33 5.65
N ASP A 56 27.80 -5.25 5.70
CA ASP A 56 26.41 -4.98 5.33
C ASP A 56 25.60 -4.41 6.49
N LEU A 57 26.05 -4.59 7.74
CA LEU A 57 25.26 -4.23 8.92
C LEU A 57 24.94 -2.74 8.98
N GLU A 58 25.92 -1.86 8.75
CA GLU A 58 25.71 -0.40 8.79
C GLU A 58 24.77 0.09 7.69
N ILE A 59 24.93 -0.45 6.47
CA ILE A 59 24.07 -0.12 5.32
C ILE A 59 22.63 -0.55 5.56
N LEU A 60 22.44 -1.80 6.03
CA LEU A 60 21.11 -2.34 6.30
C LEU A 60 20.44 -1.61 7.49
N ASN A 61 21.19 -1.27 8.54
CA ASN A 61 20.69 -0.49 9.66
C ASN A 61 20.24 0.92 9.22
N ARG A 62 21.03 1.59 8.37
CA ARG A 62 20.66 2.90 7.79
C ARG A 62 19.34 2.81 7.03
N LEU A 63 19.21 1.81 6.15
CA LEU A 63 17.96 1.60 5.40
C LEU A 63 16.77 1.36 6.34
N ILE A 64 16.93 0.50 7.35
CA ILE A 64 15.86 0.20 8.32
C ILE A 64 15.42 1.46 9.07
N GLN A 65 16.37 2.32 9.49
CA GLN A 65 16.07 3.58 10.16
C GLN A 65 15.22 4.50 9.26
N ILE A 66 15.55 4.60 7.96
CA ILE A 66 14.78 5.42 7.02
C ILE A 66 13.39 4.84 6.78
N LEU A 67 13.27 3.52 6.63
CA LEU A 67 11.97 2.87 6.48
C LEU A 67 11.09 3.10 7.72
N GLN A 68 11.67 3.03 8.93
CA GLN A 68 10.97 3.33 10.17
C GLN A 68 10.52 4.80 10.25
N ALA A 69 11.39 5.75 9.88
CA ALA A 69 11.04 7.16 9.86
C ALA A 69 9.89 7.45 8.88
N THR A 70 9.94 6.85 7.68
CA THR A 70 8.88 6.97 6.65
C THR A 70 7.53 6.48 7.19
N ILE A 71 7.54 5.34 7.88
CA ILE A 71 6.38 4.74 8.53
C ILE A 71 5.76 5.64 9.60
N SER A 72 6.60 6.35 10.36
CA SER A 72 6.17 7.20 11.48
C SER A 72 5.83 8.64 11.09
N THR A 73 5.95 9.01 9.81
CA THR A 73 5.73 10.39 9.38
C THR A 73 4.22 10.69 9.34
N GLU A 74 3.75 11.59 10.20
CA GLU A 74 2.38 12.10 10.13
C GLU A 74 2.22 12.98 8.89
N VAL A 75 1.26 12.65 8.04
CA VAL A 75 0.96 13.45 6.85
C VAL A 75 -0.08 14.51 7.23
N GLU A 76 0.28 15.79 7.05
CA GLU A 76 -0.62 16.91 7.29
C GLU A 76 -1.94 16.75 6.50
N GLY A 77 -3.06 16.96 7.19
CA GLY A 77 -4.40 16.79 6.60
C GLY A 77 -4.94 15.34 6.60
N GLN A 78 -4.20 14.36 7.14
CA GLN A 78 -4.74 13.02 7.37
C GLN A 78 -5.35 12.89 8.77
N SER A 79 -6.54 12.28 8.84
CA SER A 79 -7.17 11.89 10.10
C SER A 79 -7.14 10.38 10.25
N ILE A 80 -6.26 9.90 11.14
CA ILE A 80 -6.17 8.47 11.49
C ILE A 80 -7.51 7.96 12.04
N LEU A 81 -8.20 8.79 12.83
CA LEU A 81 -9.54 8.47 13.32
C LEU A 81 -10.51 8.22 12.15
N LEU A 82 -10.62 9.17 11.21
CA LEU A 82 -11.50 9.02 10.04
C LEU A 82 -11.15 7.77 9.22
N LEU A 83 -9.86 7.51 9.01
CA LEU A 83 -9.38 6.34 8.29
C LEU A 83 -9.89 5.04 8.94
N TYR A 84 -9.72 4.88 10.25
CA TYR A 84 -10.17 3.67 10.95
C TYR A 84 -11.69 3.56 11.09
N VAL A 85 -12.41 4.68 11.14
CA VAL A 85 -13.87 4.68 11.04
C VAL A 85 -14.32 4.12 9.69
N ILE A 86 -13.75 4.60 8.57
CA ILE A 86 -14.06 4.11 7.22
C ILE A 86 -13.71 2.63 7.09
N ILE A 87 -12.50 2.23 7.49
CA ILE A 87 -12.06 0.83 7.40
C ILE A 87 -13.01 -0.08 8.17
N SER A 88 -13.33 0.26 9.42
CA SER A 88 -14.16 -0.58 10.29
C SER A 88 -15.61 -0.66 9.82
N SER A 89 -16.15 0.43 9.28
CA SER A 89 -17.53 0.48 8.80
C SER A 89 -17.72 -0.19 7.42
N GLU A 90 -16.83 0.10 6.46
CA GLU A 90 -17.04 -0.25 5.05
C GLU A 90 -16.20 -1.43 4.58
N LEU A 91 -14.90 -1.41 4.87
CA LEU A 91 -13.91 -2.31 4.25
C LEU A 91 -13.74 -3.62 5.02
N TRP A 92 -13.83 -3.56 6.35
CA TRP A 92 -13.69 -4.72 7.20
C TRP A 92 -14.94 -5.59 7.03
N GLN A 93 -14.80 -6.74 6.37
CA GLN A 93 -15.87 -7.70 6.36
C GLN A 93 -16.12 -8.14 7.80
N LYS A 94 -17.37 -7.96 8.30
CA LYS A 94 -17.81 -8.55 9.58
C LYS A 94 -17.61 -10.04 9.41
N SER A 95 -16.48 -10.56 9.87
CA SER A 95 -16.03 -11.89 9.53
C SER A 95 -15.62 -12.61 10.79
N THR A 96 -16.00 -13.87 10.84
CA THR A 96 -15.52 -14.91 11.74
C THR A 96 -14.03 -15.25 11.53
N LEU A 97 -13.28 -14.48 10.73
CA LEU A 97 -11.86 -14.74 10.51
C LEU A 97 -11.12 -14.51 11.82
N LEU A 98 -10.35 -15.53 12.21
CA LEU A 98 -9.55 -15.48 13.41
C LEU A 98 -8.25 -14.72 13.11
N VAL A 99 -7.62 -14.15 14.14
CA VAL A 99 -6.35 -13.41 13.97
C VAL A 99 -5.27 -14.32 13.39
N GLU A 100 -5.30 -15.61 13.74
CA GLU A 100 -4.41 -16.64 13.24
C GLU A 100 -4.53 -16.82 11.72
N ASP A 101 -5.74 -16.71 11.16
CA ASP A 101 -5.96 -16.79 9.71
C ASP A 101 -5.35 -15.58 9.00
N LEU A 102 -5.48 -14.39 9.58
CA LEU A 102 -4.89 -13.15 9.04
C LEU A 102 -3.36 -13.18 9.12
N MET A 103 -2.80 -13.62 10.25
CA MET A 103 -1.36 -13.82 10.42
C MET A 103 -0.84 -14.86 9.43
N LYS A 104 -1.58 -15.97 9.25
CA LYS A 104 -1.21 -17.00 8.28
C LYS A 104 -1.14 -16.44 6.87
N ARG A 105 -2.16 -15.71 6.42
CA ARG A 105 -2.18 -15.05 5.10
C ARG A 105 -0.98 -14.11 4.90
N PHE A 106 -0.61 -13.35 5.93
CA PHE A 106 0.57 -12.49 5.90
C PHE A 106 1.87 -13.31 5.78
N SER A 107 2.00 -14.41 6.52
CA SER A 107 3.20 -15.23 6.53
C SER A 107 3.38 -16.12 5.27
N ASP A 108 2.28 -16.44 4.59
CA ASP A 108 2.23 -17.30 3.39
C ASP A 108 2.74 -16.58 2.12
N VAL A 109 3.04 -15.28 2.19
CA VAL A 109 3.63 -14.50 1.09
C VAL A 109 5.05 -14.04 1.42
N LEU A 110 5.85 -13.78 0.38
CA LEU A 110 7.25 -13.33 0.51
C LEU A 110 7.37 -11.83 0.85
N ILE A 111 6.45 -11.03 0.33
CA ILE A 111 6.40 -9.58 0.51
C ILE A 111 4.96 -9.24 0.84
N SER A 112 4.77 -8.48 1.93
CA SER A 112 3.46 -8.03 2.35
C SER A 112 3.63 -6.69 3.05
N ASP A 113 2.70 -5.78 2.81
CA ASP A 113 2.65 -4.51 3.51
C ASP A 113 2.20 -4.70 4.99
N THR A 114 2.10 -3.60 5.75
CA THR A 114 1.52 -3.27 7.07
C THR A 114 0.79 -4.32 7.94
N GLY A 115 0.38 -5.48 7.43
CA GLY A 115 0.04 -6.66 8.20
C GLY A 115 -1.29 -6.49 8.92
N ILE A 116 -2.39 -6.58 8.18
CA ILE A 116 -3.76 -6.26 8.66
C ILE A 116 -4.18 -6.96 9.97
N TYR A 117 -3.54 -8.08 10.35
CA TYR A 117 -3.79 -8.75 11.62
C TYR A 117 -3.58 -7.83 12.83
N THR A 118 -2.64 -6.89 12.76
CA THR A 118 -2.35 -5.90 13.83
C THR A 118 -3.51 -4.93 14.06
N ALA A 119 -4.33 -4.67 13.04
CA ALA A 119 -5.48 -3.78 13.13
C ALA A 119 -6.71 -4.43 13.78
N THR A 120 -6.67 -5.73 14.09
CA THR A 120 -7.85 -6.48 14.59
C THR A 120 -8.31 -5.99 15.96
N GLU A 121 -7.39 -5.73 16.89
CA GLU A 121 -7.75 -5.20 18.21
C GLU A 121 -8.40 -3.83 18.10
N LEU A 122 -7.86 -2.96 17.25
CA LEU A 122 -8.41 -1.63 17.00
C LEU A 122 -9.79 -1.69 16.34
N TYR A 123 -9.98 -2.60 15.38
CA TYR A 123 -11.30 -2.90 14.81
C TYR A 123 -12.30 -3.31 15.89
N CYS A 124 -11.91 -4.23 16.79
CA CYS A 124 -12.77 -4.68 17.88
C CYS A 124 -13.11 -3.56 18.87
N ALA A 125 -12.16 -2.66 19.15
CA ALA A 125 -12.40 -1.46 19.95
C ALA A 125 -13.40 -0.52 19.26
N TYR A 126 -13.24 -0.24 17.96
CA TYR A 126 -14.10 0.69 17.23
C TYR A 126 -15.51 0.13 17.03
N SER A 127 -15.62 -1.11 16.58
CA SER A 127 -16.90 -1.73 16.21
C SER A 127 -17.73 -2.22 17.39
N LYS A 128 -17.09 -2.46 18.55
CA LYS A 128 -17.68 -3.17 19.70
C LYS A 128 -18.33 -4.52 19.29
N GLU A 129 -17.77 -5.18 18.28
CA GLU A 129 -18.33 -6.43 17.75
C GLU A 129 -18.25 -7.57 18.79
N GLU A 130 -19.39 -8.23 19.04
CA GLU A 130 -19.47 -9.39 19.93
C GLU A 130 -19.18 -10.71 19.18
N SER A 131 -17.96 -10.86 18.66
CA SER A 131 -17.52 -12.07 17.96
C SER A 131 -16.48 -12.87 18.74
N LYS A 132 -16.26 -14.13 18.36
CA LYS A 132 -15.19 -14.96 18.93
C LYS A 132 -13.83 -14.28 18.77
N THR A 133 -13.56 -13.70 17.61
CA THR A 133 -12.32 -12.96 17.34
C THR A 133 -12.19 -11.75 18.25
N CYS A 134 -13.24 -10.97 18.48
CA CYS A 134 -13.14 -9.80 19.37
C CYS A 134 -13.14 -10.15 20.86
N SER A 135 -13.74 -11.28 21.26
CA SER A 135 -13.78 -11.73 22.66
C SER A 135 -12.41 -12.03 23.28
N GLN A 136 -11.39 -12.27 22.45
CA GLN A 136 -10.02 -12.48 22.91
C GLN A 136 -9.34 -11.17 23.35
N PHE A 137 -9.82 -10.04 22.85
CA PHE A 137 -9.33 -8.72 23.21
C PHE A 137 -10.17 -8.18 24.37
N GLN A 138 -9.53 -7.56 25.36
CA GLN A 138 -10.24 -6.88 26.46
C GLN A 138 -10.74 -5.47 26.04
N THR A 139 -10.93 -5.24 24.74
CA THR A 139 -11.31 -3.96 24.13
C THR A 139 -12.82 -3.88 23.86
N GLY A 140 -13.32 -2.68 23.55
CA GLY A 140 -14.73 -2.47 23.20
C GLY A 140 -15.71 -2.44 24.37
N LYS A 141 -15.23 -2.51 25.62
CA LYS A 141 -16.05 -2.48 26.86
C LYS A 141 -16.19 -1.09 27.49
N TYR A 142 -15.90 -0.03 26.75
CA TYR A 142 -16.03 1.33 27.22
C TYR A 142 -17.48 1.82 27.16
N ASP A 143 -17.82 2.76 28.05
CA ASP A 143 -19.14 3.38 28.18
C ASP A 143 -19.34 4.50 27.14
N ALA A 144 -19.35 4.11 25.86
CA ALA A 144 -19.74 4.93 24.72
C ALA A 144 -20.21 4.05 23.56
N ASP A 145 -20.83 4.66 22.56
CA ASP A 145 -21.25 3.98 21.33
C ASP A 145 -20.04 3.55 20.49
N ALA A 146 -20.27 2.60 19.58
CA ALA A 146 -19.26 2.17 18.62
C ALA A 146 -18.82 3.36 17.73
N ILE A 147 -17.52 3.44 17.44
CA ILE A 147 -16.92 4.46 16.57
C ILE A 147 -17.01 4.00 15.10
N THR A 148 -18.23 3.65 14.69
CA THR A 148 -18.55 3.15 13.36
C THR A 148 -19.91 3.68 12.94
N TYR A 149 -20.12 3.97 11.67
CA TYR A 149 -21.46 4.15 11.12
C TYR A 149 -22.07 2.83 10.63
N ASP A 150 -23.40 2.79 10.64
CA ASP A 150 -24.19 1.67 10.17
C ASP A 150 -23.99 1.42 8.68
N ARG A 151 -23.97 0.14 8.32
CA ARG A 151 -23.98 -0.29 6.92
C ARG A 151 -25.35 -0.08 6.33
N ASP A 152 -25.40 0.63 5.22
CA ASP A 152 -26.65 0.88 4.52
C ASP A 152 -27.05 -0.31 3.62
N LYS A 153 -28.16 -0.13 2.90
CA LYS A 153 -28.69 -1.13 1.96
C LYS A 153 -27.80 -1.39 0.74
N TYR A 154 -26.77 -0.59 0.51
CA TYR A 154 -25.82 -0.73 -0.60
C TYR A 154 -24.55 -1.47 -0.21
N TRP A 155 -24.27 -1.63 1.10
CA TRP A 155 -23.11 -2.38 1.56
C TRP A 155 -23.10 -3.81 1.03
N ASN A 156 -21.93 -4.23 0.48
CA ASN A 156 -21.72 -5.54 -0.12
C ASN A 156 -22.76 -5.91 -1.20
N LYS A 157 -23.21 -4.91 -1.96
CA LYS A 157 -24.06 -5.08 -3.15
C LYS A 157 -23.33 -4.59 -4.38
N SER A 158 -23.46 -5.35 -5.47
CA SER A 158 -23.03 -4.92 -6.79
C SER A 158 -23.82 -3.69 -7.24
N GLY A 159 -23.11 -2.64 -7.66
CA GLY A 159 -23.71 -1.47 -8.27
C GLY A 159 -24.27 -1.79 -9.67
N VAL A 160 -25.43 -1.21 -10.00
CA VAL A 160 -25.97 -1.19 -11.36
C VAL A 160 -25.44 0.07 -12.04
N ILE A 161 -24.96 -0.05 -13.27
CA ILE A 161 -24.57 1.09 -14.12
C ILE A 161 -25.84 1.59 -14.83
N PRO A 162 -26.38 2.78 -14.50
CA PRO A 162 -27.47 3.36 -15.26
C PRO A 162 -27.16 3.46 -16.76
N THR A 163 -28.18 3.33 -17.60
CA THR A 163 -28.05 3.31 -19.07
C THR A 163 -27.36 4.53 -19.67
N GLN A 164 -27.46 5.68 -18.99
CA GLN A 164 -26.87 6.96 -19.39
C GLN A 164 -25.50 7.24 -18.75
N THR A 165 -24.92 6.27 -18.05
CA THR A 165 -23.66 6.41 -17.33
C THR A 165 -22.65 5.38 -17.81
N SER A 166 -21.38 5.69 -17.60
CA SER A 166 -20.26 4.79 -17.83
C SER A 166 -19.38 4.73 -16.59
N VAL A 167 -18.52 3.72 -16.56
CA VAL A 167 -17.55 3.53 -15.48
C VAL A 167 -16.16 3.32 -16.08
N LEU A 168 -15.21 4.19 -15.72
CA LEU A 168 -13.79 4.02 -16.01
C LEU A 168 -13.06 3.58 -14.74
N LEU A 169 -12.44 2.42 -14.77
CA LEU A 169 -11.49 1.99 -13.74
C LEU A 169 -10.06 2.12 -14.28
N LEU A 170 -9.17 2.64 -13.44
CA LEU A 170 -7.73 2.69 -13.69
C LEU A 170 -7.03 1.84 -12.63
N SER A 171 -6.20 0.90 -13.05
CA SER A 171 -5.48 0.02 -12.11
C SER A 171 -4.09 -0.32 -12.63
N SER A 172 -3.22 -0.79 -11.73
CA SER A 172 -1.87 -1.24 -12.07
C SER A 172 -1.63 -2.64 -11.53
N LYS A 173 -0.94 -3.49 -12.31
CA LYS A 173 -0.58 -4.86 -11.88
C LYS A 173 0.38 -4.87 -10.69
N LEU A 174 1.15 -3.80 -10.50
CA LEU A 174 2.13 -3.67 -9.42
C LEU A 174 1.70 -2.69 -8.32
N ASP A 175 0.41 -2.39 -8.24
CA ASP A 175 -0.19 -1.75 -7.07
C ASP A 175 -0.36 -2.79 -5.95
N VAL A 176 0.45 -2.66 -4.91
CA VAL A 176 0.45 -3.60 -3.77
C VAL A 176 -0.59 -3.26 -2.70
N GLN A 177 -1.17 -2.06 -2.74
CA GLN A 177 -2.16 -1.60 -1.76
C GLN A 177 -3.57 -1.94 -2.24
N THR A 178 -3.88 -1.66 -3.51
CA THR A 178 -5.14 -2.03 -4.16
C THR A 178 -4.88 -2.98 -5.31
N THR A 179 -4.54 -4.24 -4.97
CA THR A 179 -4.10 -5.27 -5.93
C THR A 179 -5.03 -5.38 -7.13
N HIS A 180 -4.45 -5.45 -8.33
CA HIS A 180 -5.17 -5.47 -9.61
C HIS A 180 -6.32 -6.49 -9.69
N LYS A 181 -6.16 -7.67 -9.09
CA LYS A 181 -7.22 -8.70 -9.03
C LYS A 181 -8.55 -8.15 -8.47
N TYR A 182 -8.49 -7.22 -7.51
CA TYR A 182 -9.70 -6.63 -6.93
C TYR A 182 -10.33 -5.58 -7.84
N ALA A 183 -9.55 -4.90 -8.70
CA ALA A 183 -10.09 -4.05 -9.76
C ALA A 183 -10.82 -4.87 -10.82
N GLU A 184 -10.28 -6.03 -11.21
CA GLU A 184 -10.95 -6.97 -12.12
C GLU A 184 -12.26 -7.49 -11.50
N LEU A 185 -12.22 -7.89 -10.22
CA LEU A 185 -13.41 -8.33 -9.49
C LEU A 185 -14.47 -7.22 -9.38
N LEU A 186 -14.06 -5.99 -9.06
CA LEU A 186 -14.94 -4.83 -9.00
C LEU A 186 -15.61 -4.62 -10.37
N LEU A 187 -14.81 -4.55 -11.45
CA LEU A 187 -15.32 -4.38 -12.80
C LEU A 187 -16.32 -5.50 -13.16
N HIS A 188 -15.98 -6.76 -12.88
CA HIS A 188 -16.86 -7.89 -13.15
C HIS A 188 -18.18 -7.80 -12.36
N SER A 189 -18.11 -7.39 -11.09
CA SER A 189 -19.26 -7.33 -10.19
C SER A 189 -20.29 -6.25 -10.57
N LEU A 190 -19.88 -5.19 -11.29
CA LEU A 190 -20.77 -4.11 -11.71
C LEU A 190 -21.78 -4.63 -12.76
N GLN A 191 -23.06 -4.33 -12.57
CA GLN A 191 -24.10 -4.76 -13.50
C GLN A 191 -24.26 -3.75 -14.63
N GLY A 192 -23.93 -4.15 -15.85
CA GLY A 192 -23.95 -3.31 -17.04
C GLY A 192 -22.63 -3.37 -17.81
N ASP A 193 -22.68 -3.08 -19.11
CA ASP A 193 -21.56 -3.28 -20.02
C ASP A 193 -20.81 -1.98 -20.38
N ASN A 194 -21.35 -0.81 -20.00
CA ASN A 194 -20.73 0.48 -20.27
C ASN A 194 -19.61 0.80 -19.26
N LYS A 195 -18.61 -0.07 -19.22
CA LYS A 195 -17.49 -0.01 -18.29
C LYS A 195 -16.19 -0.41 -18.98
N GLU A 196 -15.10 0.21 -18.58
CA GLU A 196 -13.77 -0.10 -19.09
C GLU A 196 -12.75 -0.08 -17.95
N LEU A 197 -11.81 -1.03 -17.97
CA LEU A 197 -10.65 -1.07 -17.11
C LEU A 197 -9.41 -0.80 -17.96
N VAL A 198 -8.69 0.27 -17.66
CA VAL A 198 -7.36 0.53 -18.22
C VAL A 198 -6.31 0.06 -17.23
N THR A 199 -5.48 -0.87 -17.68
CA THR A 199 -4.45 -1.51 -16.86
C THR A 199 -3.06 -0.98 -17.20
N PHE A 200 -2.34 -0.51 -16.19
CA PHE A 200 -0.92 -0.21 -16.23
C PHE A 200 -0.10 -1.40 -15.71
N GLU A 201 1.15 -1.53 -16.15
CA GLU A 201 1.98 -2.68 -15.77
C GLU A 201 2.65 -2.50 -14.40
N HIS A 202 3.13 -1.30 -14.07
CA HIS A 202 4.07 -1.13 -12.93
C HIS A 202 3.90 0.13 -12.09
N ALA A 203 2.85 0.92 -12.34
CA ALA A 203 2.52 2.10 -11.52
C ALA A 203 2.24 1.69 -10.06
N ILE A 204 2.65 2.54 -9.11
CA ILE A 204 2.34 2.38 -7.68
C ILE A 204 0.90 2.80 -7.36
N HIS A 205 0.49 2.74 -6.09
CA HIS A 205 -0.86 3.10 -5.67
C HIS A 205 -1.27 4.50 -6.15
N GLY A 206 -2.51 4.62 -6.64
CA GLY A 206 -3.05 5.87 -7.18
C GLY A 206 -2.59 6.16 -8.61
N THR A 207 -3.06 5.38 -9.58
CA THR A 207 -2.68 5.45 -11.01
C THR A 207 -2.86 6.82 -11.66
N ILE A 208 -3.76 7.68 -11.15
CA ILE A 208 -3.89 9.07 -11.58
C ILE A 208 -2.60 9.86 -11.35
N MET A 209 -1.84 9.55 -10.30
CA MET A 209 -0.61 10.26 -9.91
C MET A 209 0.66 9.45 -10.17
N SER A 210 0.58 8.14 -10.38
CA SER A 210 1.75 7.24 -10.42
C SER A 210 2.11 6.72 -11.82
N THR A 211 1.67 7.41 -12.87
CA THR A 211 1.83 7.02 -14.28
C THR A 211 2.56 8.08 -15.09
N GLN A 212 3.65 8.60 -14.54
CA GLN A 212 4.52 9.61 -15.14
C GLN A 212 4.88 9.25 -16.59
N LEU A 213 4.77 10.23 -17.49
CA LEU A 213 5.16 10.08 -18.88
C LEU A 213 6.66 10.36 -19.11
N ILE A 214 7.32 11.03 -18.16
CA ILE A 214 8.76 11.29 -18.20
C ILE A 214 9.42 10.56 -17.02
N PRO A 215 10.34 9.60 -17.26
CA PRO A 215 11.01 8.88 -16.19
C PRO A 215 11.78 9.81 -15.24
N GLY A 216 11.57 9.64 -13.93
CA GLY A 216 12.31 10.37 -12.90
C GLY A 216 11.88 11.83 -12.69
N ASP A 217 10.85 12.29 -13.39
CA ASP A 217 10.28 13.63 -13.21
C ASP A 217 8.92 13.54 -12.50
N PRO A 218 8.86 13.85 -11.19
CA PRO A 218 7.62 13.78 -10.41
C PRO A 218 6.58 14.81 -10.85
N GLU A 219 7.00 15.91 -11.47
CA GLU A 219 6.12 16.97 -11.98
C GLU A 219 5.61 16.69 -13.39
N SER A 220 6.09 15.60 -14.01
CA SER A 220 5.69 15.26 -15.37
C SER A 220 4.19 14.90 -15.44
N PRO A 221 3.55 15.19 -16.58
CA PRO A 221 2.18 14.75 -16.81
C PRO A 221 2.04 13.23 -16.64
N THR A 222 0.93 12.81 -16.04
CA THR A 222 0.63 11.40 -15.83
C THR A 222 -0.42 10.93 -16.83
N CYS A 223 -0.24 9.71 -17.35
CA CYS A 223 -1.23 9.13 -18.27
C CYS A 223 -2.59 8.93 -17.58
N GLY A 224 -2.61 8.58 -16.28
CA GLY A 224 -3.83 8.46 -15.50
C GLY A 224 -4.63 9.77 -15.44
N MET A 225 -3.96 10.92 -15.31
CA MET A 225 -4.62 12.22 -15.39
C MET A 225 -5.10 12.54 -16.82
N GLU A 226 -4.29 12.25 -17.84
CA GLU A 226 -4.71 12.43 -19.24
C GLU A 226 -5.96 11.60 -19.58
N LEU A 227 -6.04 10.36 -19.10
CA LEU A 227 -7.21 9.48 -19.25
C LEU A 227 -8.45 10.07 -18.56
N LEU A 228 -8.31 10.57 -17.32
CA LEU A 228 -9.41 11.22 -16.60
C LEU A 228 -9.90 12.45 -17.36
N VAL A 229 -8.99 13.31 -17.81
CA VAL A 229 -9.34 14.49 -18.63
C VAL A 229 -10.02 14.07 -19.93
N SER A 230 -9.53 13.02 -20.60
CA SER A 230 -10.16 12.51 -21.82
C SER A 230 -11.54 11.93 -21.56
N TYR A 231 -11.75 11.23 -20.44
CA TYR A 231 -13.05 10.68 -20.05
C TYR A 231 -14.09 11.80 -19.84
N ILE A 232 -13.69 12.87 -19.15
CA ILE A 232 -14.53 14.06 -18.92
C ILE A 232 -14.84 14.77 -20.24
N LYS A 233 -13.83 15.03 -21.09
CA LYS A 233 -14.02 15.69 -22.39
C LYS A 233 -14.90 14.87 -23.35
N ALA A 234 -14.87 13.54 -23.24
CA ALA A 234 -15.74 12.65 -23.98
C ALA A 234 -17.15 12.52 -23.37
N ALA A 235 -17.49 13.30 -22.34
CA ALA A 235 -18.75 13.20 -21.60
C ALA A 235 -19.03 11.76 -21.10
N GLY A 236 -18.00 11.07 -20.64
CA GLY A 236 -18.06 9.68 -20.21
C GLY A 236 -18.10 8.65 -21.34
N ASN A 237 -18.06 9.04 -22.62
CA ASN A 237 -18.06 8.07 -23.71
C ASN A 237 -16.71 7.35 -23.82
N LEU A 238 -16.64 6.14 -23.28
CA LEU A 238 -15.43 5.29 -23.23
C LEU A 238 -14.82 5.01 -24.60
N LYS A 239 -15.66 4.92 -25.66
CA LYS A 239 -15.18 4.68 -27.04
C LYS A 239 -14.50 5.89 -27.65
N ASN A 240 -14.84 7.09 -27.18
CA ASN A 240 -14.31 8.36 -27.69
C ASN A 240 -13.14 8.88 -26.86
N MET A 241 -12.69 8.13 -25.85
CA MET A 241 -11.52 8.51 -25.07
C MET A 241 -10.23 8.37 -25.89
N ASP A 242 -9.37 9.38 -25.81
CA ASP A 242 -7.97 9.26 -26.19
C ASP A 242 -7.22 8.48 -25.11
N LYS A 243 -6.73 7.31 -25.49
CA LYS A 243 -5.96 6.39 -24.63
C LYS A 243 -4.51 6.25 -25.13
N SER A 244 -4.06 7.16 -26.01
CA SER A 244 -2.74 7.09 -26.64
C SER A 244 -1.58 7.19 -25.65
N CYS A 245 -1.78 7.84 -24.50
CA CYS A 245 -0.79 7.93 -23.43
C CYS A 245 -0.39 6.58 -22.84
N VAL A 246 -1.27 5.57 -22.88
CA VAL A 246 -1.00 4.25 -22.26
C VAL A 246 0.23 3.59 -22.88
N LYS A 247 0.44 3.78 -24.19
CA LYS A 247 1.62 3.27 -24.91
C LYS A 247 2.88 4.11 -24.69
N LYS A 248 2.74 5.31 -24.13
CA LYS A 248 3.83 6.25 -23.84
C LYS A 248 4.33 6.13 -22.40
N VAL A 249 3.60 5.44 -21.53
CA VAL A 249 4.10 5.15 -20.17
C VAL A 249 5.43 4.40 -20.31
N PRO A 250 6.52 4.93 -19.74
CA PRO A 250 7.84 4.31 -19.85
C PRO A 250 7.84 2.88 -19.31
N PRO A 251 8.72 1.99 -19.77
CA PRO A 251 8.90 0.69 -19.15
C PRO A 251 9.46 0.82 -17.74
N ILE A 252 9.29 -0.22 -16.92
CA ILE A 252 9.89 -0.27 -15.58
C ILE A 252 11.41 -0.09 -15.67
N ASN A 253 11.95 0.83 -14.87
CA ASN A 253 13.38 1.09 -14.77
C ASN A 253 13.89 0.70 -13.37
N MET A 254 14.78 -0.29 -13.31
CA MET A 254 15.38 -0.79 -12.08
C MET A 254 16.76 -0.18 -11.79
N THR A 255 17.22 0.78 -12.59
CA THR A 255 18.47 1.50 -12.33
C THR A 255 18.31 2.39 -11.10
N ILE A 256 19.15 2.14 -10.10
CA ILE A 256 19.24 2.92 -8.88
C ILE A 256 20.06 4.18 -9.20
N THR A 257 19.50 5.36 -8.93
CA THR A 257 20.25 6.63 -9.08
C THR A 257 21.24 6.79 -7.93
N THR A 258 22.31 7.55 -8.16
CA THR A 258 23.29 7.89 -7.11
C THR A 258 22.61 8.55 -5.92
N GLU A 259 21.70 9.50 -6.17
CA GLU A 259 20.90 10.15 -5.13
C GLU A 259 20.09 9.16 -4.29
N CYS A 260 19.35 8.25 -4.93
CA CYS A 260 18.60 7.21 -4.24
C CYS A 260 19.53 6.33 -3.38
N LEU A 261 20.67 5.92 -3.93
CA LEU A 261 21.61 5.07 -3.21
C LEU A 261 22.23 5.78 -2.00
N TYR A 262 22.56 7.05 -2.15
CA TYR A 262 23.13 7.88 -1.10
C TYR A 262 22.13 8.17 0.02
N SER A 263 20.91 8.54 -0.34
CA SER A 263 19.83 8.82 0.61
C SER A 263 19.47 7.58 1.42
N TYR A 264 19.30 6.41 0.78
CA TYR A 264 18.77 5.21 1.44
C TYR A 264 19.82 4.26 2.02
N MET A 265 21.03 4.20 1.43
CA MET A 265 22.04 3.19 1.78
C MET A 265 23.42 3.80 2.10
N SER A 266 23.64 5.09 1.84
CA SER A 266 24.89 5.82 2.11
C SER A 266 26.13 5.06 1.64
N THR A 267 26.12 4.64 0.37
CA THR A 267 27.19 3.86 -0.25
C THR A 267 27.30 4.19 -1.74
N ASP A 268 28.47 3.98 -2.34
CA ASP A 268 28.71 4.19 -3.78
C ASP A 268 28.30 3.01 -4.66
N ASP A 269 28.12 1.83 -4.07
CA ASP A 269 27.74 0.61 -4.79
C ASP A 269 26.66 -0.16 -4.03
N ALA A 270 25.53 -0.43 -4.71
CA ALA A 270 24.36 -1.03 -4.09
C ALA A 270 24.58 -2.46 -3.60
N TYR A 271 25.51 -3.22 -4.18
CA TYR A 271 25.70 -4.65 -3.89
C TYR A 271 26.92 -4.91 -3.03
N ASP A 272 28.08 -4.37 -3.41
CA ASP A 272 29.39 -4.64 -2.83
C ASP A 272 30.00 -3.47 -2.07
N GLY A 273 29.41 -2.28 -2.19
CA GLY A 273 29.85 -1.06 -1.51
C GLY A 273 29.88 -1.16 0.01
N VAL A 274 30.66 -0.28 0.62
CA VAL A 274 30.79 -0.10 2.07
C VAL A 274 30.02 1.14 2.51
N TYR A 275 29.57 1.15 3.77
CA TYR A 275 28.92 2.32 4.33
C TYR A 275 29.89 3.51 4.36
N ASN A 276 29.38 4.68 3.99
CA ASN A 276 30.10 5.93 4.09
C ASN A 276 29.14 7.04 4.53
N ALA A 277 29.26 7.45 5.79
CA ALA A 277 28.44 8.50 6.39
C ALA A 277 28.59 9.87 5.69
N SER A 278 29.64 10.11 4.91
CA SER A 278 29.77 11.36 4.15
C SER A 278 28.89 11.42 2.91
N LEU A 279 28.22 10.31 2.55
CA LEU A 279 27.37 10.22 1.36
C LEU A 279 25.88 10.41 1.68
N SER A 280 25.46 10.29 2.95
CA SER A 280 24.10 10.70 3.31
C SER A 280 23.97 12.20 3.03
N GLY A 281 22.99 12.58 2.22
CA GLY A 281 22.65 14.00 2.05
C GLY A 281 22.41 14.61 3.43
N ASP A 282 23.12 15.70 3.74
CA ASP A 282 22.77 16.56 4.86
C ASP A 282 21.35 17.09 4.58
N GLU A 283 20.40 16.77 5.47
CA GLU A 283 19.13 17.51 5.56
C GLU A 283 19.38 18.91 6.12
#